data_AF-A0A656GIS7-F1
#
_entry.id   AF-A0A656GIS7-F1
#
_cell.length_a   1.000
_cell.length_b   1.000
_cell.length_c   1.000
_cell.angle_alpha   90.00
_cell.angle_beta   90.00
_cell.angle_gamma   90.00
#
_symmetry.space_group_name_H-M   'P 1'
#
loop_
_entity.id
_entity.type
_entity.pdbx_description
1 polymer ?
#
loop_
_entity_poly.entity_id
_entity_poly.type
_entity_poly.pdbx_seq_one_letter_code
_entity_poly.pdbx_strand_id
1 'polypeptide(L)'
;MDPRSEVLLRQAELFQGSLLLVGLPADDLLGKLPDARGWCWHAGDQAALDARFKGRVDFGVEAPEAAFEAAVLFLPKARDLTDYLLNALASRLAGRELFLVGEKRGGIEAA
;
A
#
# COMPACT_ATOMS: atom_id res chain seq x y z
N MET A 1 6.34 -14.44 1.15
CA MET A 1 5.36 -13.39 1.50
C MET A 1 5.98 -12.55 2.59
N ASP A 2 5.84 -11.22 2.50
CA ASP A 2 6.37 -10.27 3.48
C ASP A 2 5.61 -10.40 4.81
N PRO A 3 6.26 -10.31 5.97
CA PRO A 3 5.58 -10.39 7.27
C PRO A 3 4.47 -9.34 7.44
N ARG A 4 4.59 -8.16 6.84
CA ARG A 4 3.58 -7.11 6.88
C ARG A 4 2.33 -7.50 6.08
N SER A 5 2.50 -8.17 4.93
CA SER A 5 1.39 -8.75 4.17
C SER A 5 0.64 -9.79 5.00
N GLU A 6 1.36 -10.67 5.71
CA GLU A 6 0.75 -11.67 6.61
C GLU A 6 -0.07 -11.03 7.73
N VAL A 7 0.37 -9.90 8.28
CA VAL A 7 -0.40 -9.15 9.30
C VAL A 7 -1.75 -8.69 8.72
N LEU A 8 -1.76 -8.17 7.50
CA LEU A 8 -3.01 -7.75 6.85
C LEU A 8 -3.94 -8.94 6.59
N LEU A 9 -3.40 -10.06 6.12
CA LEU A 9 -4.22 -11.26 5.82
C LEU A 9 -4.87 -11.88 7.06
N ARG A 10 -4.29 -11.69 8.26
CA ARG A 10 -4.94 -12.08 9.53
C ARG A 10 -6.18 -11.25 9.85
N GLN A 11 -6.35 -10.11 9.19
CA GLN A 11 -7.48 -9.18 9.35
C GLN A 11 -8.13 -8.88 8.00
N ALA A 12 -8.14 -9.86 7.07
CA ALA A 12 -8.58 -9.66 5.70
C ALA A 12 -10.01 -9.10 5.57
N GLU A 13 -10.89 -9.38 6.54
CA GLU A 13 -12.26 -8.86 6.61
C GLU A 13 -12.33 -7.32 6.60
N LEU A 14 -11.29 -6.62 7.07
CA LEU A 14 -11.20 -5.16 7.03
C LEU A 14 -10.87 -4.61 5.63
N PHE A 15 -10.45 -5.47 4.71
CA PHE A 15 -9.82 -5.12 3.43
C PHE A 15 -10.59 -5.66 2.22
N GLN A 16 -11.91 -5.84 2.36
CA GLN A 16 -12.79 -6.38 1.31
C GLN A 16 -13.29 -5.33 0.31
N GLY A 17 -13.15 -4.04 0.62
CA GLY A 17 -13.58 -2.95 -0.25
C GLY A 17 -12.50 -2.46 -1.22
N SER A 18 -12.80 -1.37 -1.95
CA SER A 18 -11.81 -0.69 -2.80
C SER A 18 -10.64 -0.18 -1.96
N LEU A 19 -9.49 -0.85 -2.05
CA LEU A 19 -8.33 -0.62 -1.18
C LEU A 19 -7.11 -0.19 -1.98
N LEU A 20 -6.43 0.85 -1.52
CA LEU A 20 -5.11 1.23 -2.04
C LEU A 20 -3.99 0.65 -1.15
N LEU A 21 -3.12 -0.19 -1.71
CA LEU A 21 -1.92 -0.72 -1.07
C LEU A 21 -0.69 0.10 -1.51
N VAL A 22 -0.17 0.94 -0.63
CA VAL A 22 0.90 1.91 -0.92
C VAL A 22 2.24 1.35 -0.48
N GLY A 23 3.22 1.31 -1.39
CA GLY A 23 4.56 0.76 -1.09
C GLY A 23 4.55 -0.75 -0.82
N LEU A 24 3.56 -1.45 -1.38
CA LEU A 24 3.35 -2.88 -1.21
C LEU A 24 4.58 -3.72 -1.65
N PRO A 25 4.87 -4.83 -0.97
CA PRO A 25 5.88 -5.79 -1.41
C PRO A 25 5.42 -6.52 -2.67
N ALA A 26 6.37 -6.95 -3.51
CA ALA A 26 6.11 -7.75 -4.71
C ALA A 26 5.81 -9.24 -4.40
N ASP A 27 4.88 -9.51 -3.48
CA ASP A 27 4.42 -10.85 -3.10
C ASP A 27 2.99 -11.15 -3.60
N ASP A 28 2.31 -12.14 -3.03
CA ASP A 28 0.97 -12.59 -3.48
C ASP A 28 -0.21 -11.80 -2.85
N LEU A 29 0.04 -10.72 -2.11
CA LEU A 29 -1.00 -10.00 -1.36
C LEU A 29 -2.17 -9.54 -2.25
N LEU A 30 -1.90 -9.01 -3.45
CA LEU A 30 -2.94 -8.62 -4.40
C LEU A 30 -3.79 -9.80 -4.88
N GLY A 31 -3.24 -11.02 -4.91
CA GLY A 31 -3.98 -12.23 -5.25
C GLY A 31 -4.97 -12.65 -4.14
N LYS A 32 -4.76 -12.19 -2.91
CA LYS A 32 -5.60 -12.49 -1.74
C LYS A 32 -6.62 -11.38 -1.45
N LEU A 33 -6.36 -10.16 -1.88
CA LEU A 33 -7.24 -9.00 -1.76
C LEU A 33 -7.69 -8.58 -3.18
N PRO A 34 -8.76 -9.16 -3.74
CA PRO A 34 -9.12 -9.00 -5.15
C PRO A 34 -9.50 -7.56 -5.52
N ASP A 35 -10.11 -6.82 -4.60
CA ASP A 35 -10.54 -5.42 -4.82
C ASP A 35 -9.44 -4.39 -4.53
N ALA A 36 -8.26 -4.86 -4.08
CA ALA A 36 -7.13 -3.99 -3.83
C ALA A 36 -6.40 -3.61 -5.13
N ARG A 37 -5.86 -2.38 -5.16
CA ARG A 37 -4.90 -1.90 -6.16
C ARG A 37 -3.60 -1.51 -5.48
N GLY A 38 -2.48 -1.67 -6.17
CA GLY A 38 -1.17 -1.26 -5.68
C GLY A 38 -0.78 0.14 -6.17
N TRP A 39 0.04 0.82 -5.38
CA TRP A 39 0.81 1.97 -5.84
C TRP A 39 2.27 1.81 -5.41
N CYS A 40 3.19 1.86 -6.38
CA CYS A 40 4.63 1.76 -6.13
C CYS A 40 5.45 2.73 -7.00
N TRP A 41 6.66 3.00 -6.56
CA TRP A 41 7.65 3.88 -7.23
C TRP A 41 8.98 3.17 -7.49
N HIS A 42 9.08 1.88 -7.16
CA HIS A 42 10.26 1.06 -7.40
C HIS A 42 10.09 0.22 -8.66
N ALA A 43 10.90 0.46 -9.69
CA ALA A 43 10.79 -0.24 -10.97
C ALA A 43 10.96 -1.77 -10.85
N GLY A 44 11.77 -2.24 -9.90
CA GLY A 44 11.94 -3.66 -9.62
C GLY A 44 10.65 -4.30 -9.10
N ASP A 45 10.00 -3.64 -8.13
CA ASP A 45 8.72 -4.09 -7.60
C ASP A 45 7.63 -4.02 -8.67
N GLN A 46 7.59 -2.95 -9.47
CA GLN A 46 6.64 -2.80 -10.57
C GLN A 46 6.74 -3.95 -11.58
N ALA A 47 7.95 -4.31 -12.02
CA ALA A 47 8.12 -5.38 -12.99
C ALA A 47 7.63 -6.73 -12.43
N ALA A 48 7.93 -7.02 -11.16
CA ALA A 48 7.51 -8.25 -10.50
C ALA A 48 5.99 -8.29 -10.26
N LEU A 49 5.39 -7.15 -9.90
CA LEU A 49 3.95 -7.01 -9.69
C LEU A 49 3.18 -7.08 -11.00
N ASP A 50 3.61 -6.38 -12.05
CA ASP A 50 2.92 -6.36 -13.36
C ASP A 50 2.94 -7.74 -14.04
N ALA A 51 4.02 -8.50 -13.88
CA ALA A 51 4.12 -9.87 -14.38
C ALA A 51 3.04 -10.81 -13.79
N ARG A 52 2.54 -10.51 -12.59
CA ARG A 52 1.56 -11.34 -11.85
C ARG A 52 0.15 -10.74 -11.81
N PHE A 53 0.07 -9.42 -11.77
CA PHE A 53 -1.14 -8.63 -11.49
C PHE A 53 -1.26 -7.47 -12.46
N LYS A 54 -1.10 -7.77 -13.76
CA LYS A 54 -1.09 -6.78 -14.85
C LYS A 54 -2.24 -5.79 -14.73
N GLY A 55 -1.90 -4.50 -14.75
CA GLY A 55 -2.87 -3.40 -14.67
C GLY A 55 -3.52 -3.16 -13.30
N ARG A 56 -3.09 -3.88 -12.24
CA ARG A 56 -3.58 -3.65 -10.86
C ARG A 56 -2.66 -2.76 -10.02
N VAL A 57 -1.53 -2.34 -10.55
CA VAL A 57 -0.55 -1.51 -9.84
C VAL A 57 -0.24 -0.25 -10.65
N ASP A 58 -0.47 0.89 -10.03
CA ASP A 58 -0.09 2.19 -10.53
C ASP A 58 1.39 2.44 -10.21
N PHE A 59 2.18 2.76 -11.24
CA PHE A 59 3.60 3.03 -11.13
C PHE A 59 3.89 4.52 -11.34
N GLY A 60 4.43 5.16 -10.32
CA GLY A 60 4.74 6.59 -10.39
C GLY A 60 4.93 7.20 -9.01
N VAL A 61 5.30 8.47 -9.01
CA VAL A 61 5.46 9.24 -7.76
C VAL A 61 4.16 9.88 -7.31
N GLU A 62 3.16 10.01 -8.19
CA GLU A 62 1.87 10.62 -7.86
C GLU A 62 0.87 9.57 -7.38
N ALA A 63 0.07 9.92 -6.37
CA ALA A 63 -0.98 9.03 -5.87
C ALA A 63 -2.05 8.81 -6.95
N PRO A 64 -2.57 7.59 -7.14
CA PRO A 64 -3.55 7.28 -8.18
C PRO A 64 -4.82 8.13 -8.08
N GLU A 65 -5.32 8.57 -9.24
CA GLU A 65 -6.58 9.31 -9.34
C GLU A 65 -7.78 8.37 -9.40
N ALA A 66 -8.01 7.64 -8.31
CA ALA A 66 -9.16 6.76 -8.15
C ALA A 66 -9.76 6.91 -6.75
N ALA A 67 -11.05 6.60 -6.63
CA ALA A 67 -11.73 6.59 -5.33
C ALA A 67 -11.44 5.26 -4.61
N PHE A 68 -11.01 5.37 -3.37
CA PHE A 68 -10.75 4.23 -2.49
C PHE A 68 -11.57 4.37 -1.20
N GLU A 69 -12.02 3.25 -0.67
CA GLU A 69 -12.73 3.17 0.61
C GLU A 69 -11.75 3.21 1.79
N ALA A 70 -10.52 2.74 1.58
CA ALA A 70 -9.42 2.83 2.54
C ALA A 70 -8.06 2.75 1.83
N ALA A 71 -6.98 3.00 2.56
CA ALA A 71 -5.62 2.66 2.13
C ALA A 71 -4.81 1.98 3.23
N VAL A 72 -3.84 1.16 2.83
CA VAL A 72 -2.78 0.64 3.70
C VAL A 72 -1.45 1.20 3.21
N LEU A 73 -0.73 1.88 4.09
CA LEU A 73 0.63 2.33 3.87
C LEU A 73 1.63 1.36 4.49
N PHE A 74 2.42 0.70 3.63
CA PHE A 74 3.62 -0.01 4.06
C PHE A 74 4.70 1.02 4.35
N LEU A 75 4.91 1.33 5.63
CA LEU A 75 5.78 2.43 6.03
C LEU A 75 7.20 2.26 5.48
N PRO A 76 7.71 3.23 4.71
CA PRO A 76 9.10 3.23 4.29
C PRO A 76 10.00 3.63 5.47
N LYS A 77 11.28 3.23 5.40
CA LYS A 77 12.28 3.59 6.42
C LYS A 77 12.67 5.07 6.36
N ALA A 78 12.53 5.70 5.19
CA ALA A 78 12.92 7.08 4.96
C ALA A 78 11.79 8.03 5.40
N ARG A 79 12.08 8.88 6.39
CA ARG A 79 11.11 9.82 6.96
C ARG A 79 10.51 10.76 5.92
N ASP A 80 11.33 11.39 5.09
CA ASP A 80 10.85 12.34 4.08
C ASP A 80 9.87 11.69 3.09
N LEU A 81 10.06 10.41 2.78
CA LEU A 81 9.14 9.64 1.94
C LEU A 81 7.85 9.32 2.69
N THR A 82 7.92 8.95 3.98
CA THR A 82 6.72 8.78 4.82
C THR A 82 5.89 10.07 4.85
N ASP A 83 6.53 11.21 5.13
CA ASP A 83 5.86 12.51 5.20
C ASP A 83 5.19 12.88 3.86
N TYR A 84 5.87 12.62 2.75
CA TYR A 84 5.30 12.79 1.40
C TYR A 84 4.05 11.92 1.20
N LEU A 85 4.14 10.61 1.49
CA LEU A 85 3.07 9.66 1.24
C LEU A 85 1.85 9.94 2.11
N LEU A 86 2.06 10.30 3.39
CA LEU A 86 0.96 10.68 4.28
C LEU A 86 0.21 11.91 3.76
N ASN A 87 0.93 12.94 3.28
CA ASN A 87 0.32 14.13 2.68
C ASN A 87 -0.44 13.78 1.40
N ALA A 88 0.14 12.96 0.52
CA ALA A 88 -0.51 12.51 -0.70
C ALA A 88 -1.81 11.74 -0.37
N LEU A 89 -1.76 10.82 0.59
CA LEU A 89 -2.92 10.00 0.99
C LEU A 89 -4.00 10.82 1.69
N ALA A 90 -3.64 11.79 2.53
CA ALA A 90 -4.62 12.67 3.18
C ALA A 90 -5.53 13.37 2.15
N SER A 91 -4.96 13.80 1.01
CA SER A 91 -5.73 14.42 -0.07
C SER A 91 -6.64 13.44 -0.82
N ARG A 92 -6.20 12.18 -0.99
CA ARG A 92 -6.92 11.17 -1.79
C ARG A 92 -8.00 10.45 -1.01
N LEU A 93 -7.79 10.24 0.29
CA LEU A 93 -8.73 9.55 1.16
C LEU A 93 -9.89 10.44 1.60
N ALA A 94 -9.76 11.76 1.61
CA ALA A 94 -10.86 12.67 1.96
C ALA A 94 -11.61 12.28 3.28
N GLY A 95 -10.86 11.86 4.30
CA GLY A 95 -11.41 11.42 5.59
C GLY A 95 -11.73 9.92 5.70
N ARG A 96 -11.46 9.12 4.66
CA ARG A 96 -11.50 7.66 4.70
C ARG A 96 -10.34 7.06 5.52
N GLU A 97 -10.46 5.78 5.85
CA GLU A 97 -9.54 5.10 6.74
C GLU A 97 -8.14 4.92 6.11
N LEU A 98 -7.11 5.19 6.91
CA LEU A 98 -5.72 4.92 6.59
C LEU A 98 -5.15 3.94 7.63
N PHE A 99 -4.72 2.78 7.17
CA PHE A 99 -4.01 1.79 7.97
C PHE A 99 -2.51 1.92 7.74
N LEU A 100 -1.71 1.81 8.80
CA LEU A 100 -0.26 1.80 8.71
C LEU A 100 0.25 0.41 9.07
N VAL A 101 1.14 -0.14 8.24
CA VAL A 101 1.81 -1.41 8.53
C VAL A 101 3.31 -1.24 8.38
N GLY A 102 4.06 -1.67 9.38
CA GLY A 102 5.50 -1.48 9.45
C GLY A 102 6.14 -2.30 10.54
N GLU A 103 7.46 -2.30 10.56
CA GLU A 103 8.24 -2.97 11.59
C GLU A 103 8.55 -2.00 12.73
N LYS A 104 8.63 -2.50 13.97
CA LYS A 104 9.07 -1.71 15.13
C LYS A 104 10.44 -1.04 14.89
N ARG A 105 11.40 -1.80 14.35
CA ARG A 105 12.73 -1.31 13.96
C ARG A 105 12.71 -0.39 12.73
N GLY A 106 11.61 -0.39 11.98
CA GLY A 106 11.39 0.45 10.81
C GLY A 106 10.75 1.80 11.12
N GLY A 107 10.51 2.13 12.40
CA GLY A 107 10.00 3.44 12.79
C GLY A 107 8.47 3.58 12.80
N ILE A 108 7.71 2.48 12.78
CA ILE A 108 6.24 2.50 12.91
C ILE A 108 5.75 3.27 14.15
N GLU A 109 6.54 3.30 15.22
CA GLU A 109 6.19 4.01 16.46
C GLU A 109 6.27 5.55 16.33
N ALA A 110 6.91 6.06 15.28
CA ALA A 110 7.04 7.49 15.00
C ALA A 110 6.01 8.01 13.98
N ALA A 111 5.09 7.14 13.52
CA ALA A 111 4.05 7.47 12.55
C ALA A 111 2.76 7.95 13.23
#